data_AF-A0A7V3X2Y6-F1
#
_entry.id   AF-A0A7V3X2Y6-F1
#
_cell.length_a   1.000
_cell.length_b   1.000
_cell.length_c   1.000
_cell.angle_alpha   90.00
_cell.angle_beta   90.00
_cell.angle_gamma   90.00
#
_symmetry.space_group_name_H-M   'P 1'
#
loop_
_entity.id
_entity.type
_entity.pdbx_description
1 polymer ?
#
loop_
_entity_poly.entity_id
_entity_poly.type
_entity_poly.pdbx_seq_one_letter_code
_entity_poly.pdbx_strand_id
1 'polypeptide(L)'
;MHQLLREYLSYEYRLHPLKAGTKGPILQNWPERAARDEATVRRWLAEFPGCNWGIATGDGFSVLDIDPAALEAGWPGDHRRLELKATGCPLVQTPRGGFHFYFKTNWPNTVGVIAPGVDTKGPRGYVVAPPSSVNGKSYRWLRPLVPIDQLPPPPQWLDAALKAAAKAIEHTPDPKSAEEIAREGSILCEGQRNCG
;
A
#
# COMPACT_ATOMS: atom_id res chain seq x y z
N MET A 1 11.44 19.34 -17.18
CA MET A 1 10.59 18.56 -16.23
C MET A 1 9.25 18.26 -16.88
N HIS A 2 8.77 17.02 -16.72
CA HIS A 2 7.50 16.53 -17.28
C HIS A 2 6.30 17.19 -16.58
N GLN A 3 5.17 17.37 -17.27
CA GLN A 3 3.97 18.03 -16.72
C GLN A 3 3.45 17.32 -15.47
N LEU A 4 3.26 15.99 -15.52
CA LEU A 4 2.83 15.20 -14.37
C LEU A 4 3.68 15.42 -13.11
N LEU A 5 5.00 15.59 -13.24
CA LEU A 5 5.85 15.83 -12.07
C LEU A 5 5.54 17.19 -11.44
N ARG A 6 5.27 18.24 -12.24
CA ARG A 6 4.82 19.53 -11.71
C ARG A 6 3.49 19.41 -10.99
N GLU A 7 2.54 18.66 -11.56
CA GLU A 7 1.23 18.45 -10.94
C GLU A 7 1.38 17.76 -9.59
N TYR A 8 2.18 16.69 -9.49
CA TYR A 8 2.44 16.01 -8.23
C TYR A 8 2.98 16.95 -7.16
N LEU A 9 3.96 17.78 -7.52
CA LEU A 9 4.52 18.76 -6.60
C LEU A 9 3.50 19.82 -6.18
N SER A 10 2.71 20.35 -7.12
CA SER A 10 1.66 21.34 -6.84
C SER A 10 0.52 20.80 -5.97
N TYR A 11 0.36 19.48 -5.95
CA TYR A 11 -0.62 18.77 -5.12
C TYR A 11 -0.01 18.24 -3.81
N GLU A 12 1.20 18.71 -3.46
CA GLU A 12 1.93 18.40 -2.24
C GLU A 12 2.40 16.93 -2.11
N TYR A 13 2.40 16.16 -3.21
CA TYR A 13 2.95 14.81 -3.18
C TYR A 13 4.47 14.82 -3.17
N ARG A 14 5.05 14.03 -2.26
CA ARG A 14 6.49 13.82 -2.17
C ARG A 14 6.93 12.75 -3.17
N LEU A 15 7.94 13.07 -3.95
CA LEU A 15 8.52 12.21 -4.98
C LEU A 15 9.90 11.71 -4.59
N HIS A 16 10.30 10.56 -5.12
CA HIS A 16 11.69 10.14 -5.12
C HIS A 16 12.01 9.33 -6.39
N PRO A 17 13.28 9.33 -6.84
CA PRO A 17 13.67 8.63 -8.05
C PRO A 17 13.85 7.12 -7.80
N LEU A 18 13.44 6.35 -8.79
CA LEU A 18 13.55 4.90 -8.88
C LEU A 18 14.42 4.53 -10.09
N LYS A 19 15.12 3.40 -10.01
CA LYS A 19 15.96 2.89 -11.11
C LYS A 19 15.09 2.71 -12.36
N ALA A 20 15.56 3.24 -13.49
CA ALA A 20 14.85 3.21 -14.77
C ALA A 20 14.38 1.78 -15.11
N GLY A 21 13.14 1.65 -15.57
CA GLY A 21 12.57 0.35 -15.95
C GLY A 21 12.24 -0.60 -14.79
N THR A 22 12.46 -0.19 -13.53
CA THR A 22 12.22 -1.03 -12.35
C THR A 22 11.37 -0.33 -11.30
N LYS A 23 11.06 -1.04 -10.20
CA LYS A 23 10.40 -0.48 -9.02
C LYS A 23 11.38 -0.04 -7.93
N GLY A 24 12.69 -0.32 -8.05
CA GLY A 24 13.65 -0.17 -6.95
C GLY A 24 14.10 1.28 -6.74
N PRO A 25 14.14 1.80 -5.49
CA PRO A 25 14.61 3.15 -5.22
C PRO A 25 16.10 3.33 -5.59
N ILE A 26 16.46 4.53 -6.03
CA ILE A 26 17.87 4.91 -6.22
C ILE A 26 18.47 5.38 -4.90
N LEU A 27 17.69 6.18 -4.14
CA LEU A 27 18.16 6.78 -2.89
C LEU A 27 18.14 5.75 -1.76
N GLN A 28 19.25 5.67 -1.01
CA GLN A 28 19.22 5.12 0.35
C GLN A 28 18.40 6.04 1.25
N ASN A 29 17.67 5.47 2.22
CA ASN A 29 16.77 6.19 3.11
C ASN A 29 15.83 7.12 2.34
N TRP A 30 15.25 6.59 1.25
CA TRP A 30 14.35 7.36 0.40
C TRP A 30 13.12 7.92 1.14
N PRO A 31 12.52 7.30 2.19
CA PRO A 31 11.33 7.87 2.84
C PRO A 31 11.58 9.26 3.43
N GLU A 32 12.77 9.45 4.00
CA GLU A 32 13.23 10.72 4.58
C GLU A 32 13.69 11.72 3.50
N ARG A 33 14.06 11.22 2.32
CA ARG A 33 14.59 12.03 1.21
C ARG A 33 13.55 12.33 0.13
N ALA A 34 12.35 11.76 0.21
CA ALA A 34 11.28 12.06 -0.72
C ALA A 34 10.90 13.54 -0.59
N ALA A 35 10.86 14.23 -1.74
CA ALA A 35 10.83 15.68 -1.80
C ALA A 35 9.62 16.19 -2.56
N ARG A 36 9.13 17.36 -2.16
CA ARG A 36 8.02 18.08 -2.82
C ARG A 36 8.47 19.38 -3.51
N ASP A 37 9.76 19.70 -3.47
CA ASP A 37 10.29 20.91 -4.09
C ASP A 37 10.82 20.65 -5.51
N GLU A 38 10.55 21.61 -6.39
CA GLU A 38 10.91 21.53 -7.80
C GLU A 38 12.43 21.48 -8.02
N ALA A 39 13.21 22.18 -7.20
CA ALA A 39 14.67 22.22 -7.31
C ALA A 39 15.28 20.82 -7.13
N THR A 40 14.83 20.08 -6.09
CA THR A 40 15.29 18.72 -5.83
C THR A 40 14.90 17.76 -6.94
N VAL A 41 13.65 17.82 -7.42
CA VAL A 41 13.19 16.96 -8.52
C VAL A 41 13.95 17.25 -9.83
N ARG A 42 14.26 18.51 -10.12
CA ARG A 42 15.09 18.89 -11.28
C ARG A 42 16.52 18.37 -11.19
N ARG A 43 17.12 18.42 -10.00
CA ARG A 43 18.43 17.81 -9.75
C ARG A 43 18.40 16.31 -10.02
N TRP A 44 17.42 15.58 -9.50
CA TRP A 44 17.30 14.14 -9.76
C TRP A 44 17.05 13.81 -11.22
N LEU A 45 16.32 14.64 -11.97
CA LEU A 45 16.16 14.48 -13.42
C LEU A 45 17.50 14.59 -14.16
N ALA A 46 18.40 15.48 -13.72
CA ALA A 46 19.72 15.64 -14.31
C ALA A 46 20.67 14.51 -13.90
N GLU A 47 20.63 14.07 -12.64
CA GLU A 47 21.49 13.04 -12.08
C GLU A 47 21.08 11.63 -12.52
N PHE A 48 19.78 11.37 -12.69
CA PHE A 48 19.21 10.09 -13.07
C PHE A 48 18.30 10.21 -14.30
N PRO A 49 18.88 10.44 -15.50
CA PRO A 49 18.09 10.55 -16.73
C PRO A 49 17.23 9.29 -16.96
N GLY A 50 15.95 9.48 -17.24
CA GLY A 50 15.01 8.37 -17.50
C GLY A 50 14.65 7.54 -16.26
N CYS A 51 14.95 8.01 -15.04
CA CYS A 51 14.48 7.37 -13.82
C CYS A 51 12.95 7.27 -13.79
N ASN A 52 12.49 6.22 -13.11
CA ASN A 52 11.10 6.10 -12.70
C ASN A 52 10.86 6.96 -11.45
N TRP A 53 9.59 7.17 -11.10
CA TRP A 53 9.17 8.02 -10.00
C TRP A 53 8.30 7.24 -9.03
N GLY A 54 8.64 7.32 -7.75
CA GLY A 54 7.80 6.88 -6.64
C GLY A 54 7.10 8.08 -6.01
N ILE A 55 5.79 7.94 -5.77
CA ILE A 55 5.05 8.82 -4.85
C ILE A 55 5.13 8.18 -3.47
N ALA A 56 5.74 8.89 -2.52
CA ALA A 56 5.77 8.46 -1.12
C ALA A 56 4.36 8.55 -0.53
N THR A 57 3.91 7.46 0.08
CA THR A 57 2.60 7.33 0.73
C THR A 57 2.71 7.61 2.24
N GLY A 58 1.58 7.96 2.86
CA GLY A 58 1.53 8.58 4.18
C GLY A 58 1.06 10.03 4.09
N ASP A 59 1.28 10.81 5.14
CA ASP A 59 0.94 12.25 5.19
C ASP A 59 -0.53 12.57 4.83
N GLY A 60 -1.45 11.74 5.32
CA GLY A 60 -2.89 11.95 5.15
C GLY A 60 -3.52 11.18 3.99
N PHE A 61 -2.76 10.37 3.26
CA PHE A 61 -3.32 9.44 2.27
C PHE A 61 -2.63 8.07 2.27
N SER A 62 -3.35 7.07 1.77
CA SER A 62 -2.85 5.73 1.52
C SER A 62 -3.38 5.22 0.19
N VAL A 63 -2.72 4.20 -0.34
CA VAL A 63 -3.08 3.59 -1.63
C VAL A 63 -3.47 2.14 -1.42
N LEU A 64 -4.62 1.74 -1.99
CA LEU A 64 -4.97 0.35 -2.17
C LEU A 64 -4.34 -0.15 -3.48
N ASP A 65 -3.49 -1.16 -3.39
CA ASP A 65 -2.81 -1.79 -4.53
C ASP A 65 -3.41 -3.18 -4.76
N ILE A 66 -4.05 -3.37 -5.91
CA ILE A 66 -4.74 -4.60 -6.27
C ILE A 66 -4.02 -5.24 -7.45
N ASP A 67 -3.48 -6.43 -7.22
CA ASP A 67 -2.86 -7.24 -8.25
C ASP A 67 -3.89 -7.85 -9.21
N PRO A 68 -3.51 -8.10 -10.48
CA PRO A 68 -4.39 -8.76 -11.44
C PRO A 68 -4.88 -10.14 -10.95
N ALA A 69 -4.04 -10.88 -10.21
CA ALA A 69 -4.42 -12.19 -9.67
C ALA A 69 -5.60 -12.10 -8.67
N ALA A 70 -5.67 -11.01 -7.88
CA ALA A 70 -6.80 -10.79 -6.97
C ALA A 70 -8.10 -10.52 -7.75
N LEU A 71 -8.00 -9.78 -8.86
CA LEU A 71 -9.13 -9.51 -9.76
C LEU A 71 -9.60 -10.79 -10.45
N GLU A 72 -8.67 -11.63 -10.92
CA GLU A 72 -8.95 -12.93 -11.53
C GLU A 72 -9.61 -13.89 -10.53
N ALA A 73 -9.21 -13.82 -9.26
CA ALA A 73 -9.86 -14.55 -8.16
C ALA A 73 -11.23 -13.96 -7.75
N GLY A 74 -11.71 -12.93 -8.45
CA GLY A 74 -13.03 -12.33 -8.23
C GLY A 74 -13.09 -11.30 -7.10
N TRP A 75 -11.96 -10.88 -6.51
CA TRP A 75 -11.95 -9.82 -5.50
C TRP A 75 -12.22 -8.44 -6.16
N PRO A 76 -13.00 -7.54 -5.53
CA PRO A 76 -13.73 -7.67 -4.25
C PRO A 76 -15.18 -8.16 -4.42
N GLY A 77 -15.52 -8.75 -5.57
CA GLY A 77 -16.89 -9.00 -6.00
C GLY A 77 -17.52 -7.77 -6.67
N ASP A 78 -18.56 -8.00 -7.47
CA ASP A 78 -19.12 -6.96 -8.34
C ASP A 78 -19.68 -5.75 -7.58
N HIS A 79 -20.41 -5.99 -6.49
CA HIS A 79 -21.01 -4.91 -5.70
C HIS A 79 -19.94 -3.97 -5.12
N ARG A 80 -18.94 -4.53 -4.43
CA ARG A 80 -17.84 -3.76 -3.84
C ARG A 80 -16.95 -3.10 -4.90
N ARG A 81 -16.84 -3.72 -6.08
CA ARG A 81 -16.15 -3.11 -7.22
C ARG A 81 -16.87 -1.86 -7.72
N LEU A 82 -18.21 -1.88 -7.75
CA LEU A 82 -19.01 -0.69 -8.07
C LEU A 82 -18.84 0.40 -7.02
N GLU A 83 -18.82 0.05 -5.73
CA GLU A 83 -18.57 1.02 -4.66
C GLU A 83 -17.18 1.67 -4.79
N LEU A 84 -16.12 0.89 -5.03
CA LEU A 84 -14.78 1.43 -5.28
C LEU A 84 -14.75 2.37 -6.49
N LYS A 85 -15.46 2.03 -7.57
CA LYS A 85 -15.60 2.92 -8.72
C LYS A 85 -16.33 4.21 -8.35
N ALA A 86 -17.42 4.11 -7.59
CA ALA A 86 -18.27 5.22 -7.18
C ALA A 86 -17.54 6.28 -6.33
N THR A 87 -16.45 5.91 -5.65
CA THR A 87 -15.60 6.87 -4.92
C THR A 87 -15.03 7.99 -5.80
N GLY A 88 -14.91 7.76 -7.12
CA GLY A 88 -14.28 8.73 -8.02
C GLY A 88 -12.78 8.96 -7.79
N CYS A 89 -12.13 8.18 -6.92
CA CYS A 89 -10.76 8.46 -6.49
C CYS A 89 -9.74 8.39 -7.64
N PRO A 90 -8.56 9.04 -7.52
CA PRO A 90 -7.48 8.83 -8.48
C PRO A 90 -7.16 7.34 -8.65
N LEU A 91 -6.91 6.94 -9.89
CA LEU A 91 -6.78 5.54 -10.27
C LEU A 91 -5.66 5.37 -11.28
N VAL A 92 -4.67 4.56 -10.93
CA VAL A 92 -3.60 4.13 -11.85
C VAL A 92 -3.85 2.70 -12.28
N GLN A 93 -3.71 2.42 -13.57
CA GLN A 93 -3.52 1.07 -14.07
C GLN A 93 -2.04 0.70 -14.01
N THR A 94 -1.74 -0.44 -13.39
CA THR A 94 -0.36 -0.94 -13.29
C THR A 94 0.05 -1.67 -14.59
N PRO A 95 1.36 -1.80 -14.87
CA PRO A 95 1.86 -2.49 -16.06
C PRO A 95 1.40 -3.94 -16.21
N ARG A 96 1.02 -4.59 -15.10
CA ARG A 96 0.57 -5.99 -15.07
C ARG A 96 -0.96 -6.13 -15.18
N GLY A 97 -1.70 -5.02 -15.23
CA GLY A 97 -3.18 -5.05 -15.31
C GLY A 97 -3.89 -4.92 -13.96
N GLY A 98 -3.14 -4.72 -12.87
CA GLY A 98 -3.69 -4.34 -11.57
C GLY A 98 -4.00 -2.84 -11.46
N PHE A 99 -4.30 -2.38 -10.25
CA PHE A 99 -4.72 -1.00 -10.01
C PHE A 99 -4.20 -0.40 -8.69
N HIS A 100 -3.90 0.90 -8.70
CA HIS A 100 -3.69 1.69 -7.50
C HIS A 100 -4.86 2.67 -7.29
N PHE A 101 -5.55 2.59 -6.16
CA PHE A 101 -6.62 3.51 -5.75
C PHE A 101 -6.14 4.41 -4.60
N TYR A 102 -6.23 5.73 -4.75
CA TYR A 102 -5.71 6.70 -3.77
C TYR A 102 -6.83 7.22 -2.88
N PHE A 103 -6.69 7.08 -1.57
CA PHE A 103 -7.72 7.50 -0.60
C PHE A 103 -7.15 8.38 0.51
N LYS A 104 -7.97 9.32 0.99
CA LYS A 104 -7.68 10.12 2.18
C LYS A 104 -7.88 9.26 3.43
N THR A 105 -6.80 8.61 3.86
CA THR A 105 -6.77 7.68 5.00
C THR A 105 -5.32 7.43 5.44
N ASN A 106 -5.13 6.84 6.62
CA ASN A 106 -3.83 6.51 7.19
C ASN A 106 -3.74 5.01 7.47
N TRP A 107 -3.90 4.19 6.44
CA TRP A 107 -3.73 2.75 6.55
C TRP A 107 -2.25 2.39 6.76
N PRO A 108 -1.94 1.30 7.48
CA PRO A 108 -0.58 0.78 7.53
C PRO A 108 -0.16 0.24 6.16
N ASN A 109 1.11 -0.15 6.02
CA ASN A 109 1.49 -0.99 4.88
C ASN A 109 1.01 -2.42 5.15
N THR A 110 0.32 -3.04 4.19
CA THR A 110 -0.12 -4.43 4.30
C THR A 110 0.31 -5.24 3.08
N VAL A 111 0.46 -6.55 3.30
CA VAL A 111 0.64 -7.54 2.25
C VAL A 111 -0.43 -8.61 2.41
N GLY A 112 -1.37 -8.66 1.47
CA GLY A 112 -2.40 -9.71 1.42
C GLY A 112 -3.34 -9.82 2.63
N VAL A 113 -3.43 -8.79 3.48
CA VAL A 113 -4.14 -8.85 4.78
C VAL A 113 -5.65 -9.03 4.63
N ILE A 114 -6.26 -8.37 3.64
CA ILE A 114 -7.71 -8.49 3.38
C ILE A 114 -8.04 -9.55 2.33
N ALA A 115 -7.11 -9.82 1.42
CA ALA A 115 -7.15 -10.91 0.44
C ALA A 115 -5.77 -11.04 -0.24
N PRO A 116 -5.40 -12.23 -0.74
CA PRO A 116 -4.18 -12.40 -1.54
C PRO A 116 -4.13 -11.43 -2.72
N GLY A 117 -2.99 -10.76 -2.91
CA GLY A 117 -2.80 -9.75 -3.96
C GLY A 117 -3.56 -8.44 -3.72
N VAL A 118 -4.00 -8.18 -2.49
CA VAL A 118 -4.62 -6.93 -2.09
C VAL A 118 -3.86 -6.31 -0.93
N ASP A 119 -3.13 -5.26 -1.27
CA ASP A 119 -2.18 -4.59 -0.41
C ASP A 119 -2.59 -3.15 -0.13
N THR A 120 -2.03 -2.58 0.93
CA THR A 120 -2.09 -1.14 1.18
C THR A 120 -0.68 -0.58 1.28
N LYS A 121 -0.50 0.62 0.72
CA LYS A 121 0.75 1.41 0.80
C LYS A 121 0.45 2.66 1.62
N GLY A 122 1.00 2.69 2.82
CA GLY A 122 0.79 3.69 3.85
C GLY A 122 2.07 4.46 4.18
N PRO A 123 2.20 5.02 5.39
CA PRO A 123 3.39 5.76 5.80
C PRO A 123 4.70 4.99 5.58
N ARG A 124 5.75 5.69 5.14
CA ARG A 124 7.06 5.10 4.77
C ARG A 124 7.01 4.09 3.62
N GLY A 125 5.87 3.96 2.93
CA GLY A 125 5.71 3.22 1.68
C GLY A 125 5.72 4.15 0.46
N TYR A 126 5.69 3.57 -0.74
CA TYR A 126 5.51 4.33 -1.97
C TYR A 126 4.79 3.49 -3.01
N VAL A 127 4.28 4.17 -4.03
CA VAL A 127 3.80 3.55 -5.27
C VAL A 127 4.55 4.11 -6.46
N VAL A 128 4.79 3.26 -7.46
CA VAL A 128 5.34 3.74 -8.73
C VAL A 128 4.27 4.55 -9.46
N ALA A 129 4.61 5.78 -9.82
CA ALA A 129 3.67 6.72 -10.41
C ALA A 129 3.95 6.94 -11.90
N PRO A 130 2.92 7.20 -12.73
CA PRO A 130 3.12 7.72 -14.08
C PRO A 130 4.05 8.95 -14.08
N PRO A 131 4.87 9.21 -15.11
CA PRO A 131 4.95 8.52 -16.41
C PRO A 131 5.85 7.27 -16.41
N SER A 132 6.19 6.71 -15.23
CA SER A 132 7.10 5.57 -15.11
C SER A 132 6.68 4.34 -15.93
N SER A 133 7.67 3.55 -16.33
CA SER A 133 7.46 2.25 -16.97
C SER A 133 8.30 1.16 -16.33
N VAL A 134 7.78 -0.06 -16.27
CA VAL A 134 8.50 -1.22 -15.74
C VAL A 134 8.45 -2.32 -16.78
N ASN A 135 9.61 -2.90 -17.10
CA ASN A 135 9.76 -3.91 -18.15
C ASN A 135 9.11 -3.47 -19.48
N GLY A 136 9.31 -2.21 -19.87
CA GLY A 136 8.77 -1.63 -21.11
C GLY A 136 7.27 -1.32 -21.11
N LYS A 137 6.56 -1.53 -20.00
CA LYS A 137 5.11 -1.28 -19.87
C LYS A 137 4.84 -0.15 -18.88
N SER A 138 4.01 0.82 -19.27
CA SER A 138 3.80 2.04 -18.48
C SER A 138 2.73 1.91 -17.41
N TYR A 139 2.92 2.63 -16.30
CA TYR A 139 1.82 3.01 -15.41
C TYR A 139 1.01 4.11 -16.08
N ARG A 140 -0.32 4.06 -15.96
CA ARG A 140 -1.21 5.04 -16.59
C ARG A 140 -2.28 5.53 -15.64
N TRP A 141 -2.50 6.84 -15.58
CA TRP A 141 -3.68 7.41 -14.94
C TRP A 141 -4.93 7.05 -15.76
N LEU A 142 -5.89 6.39 -15.12
CA LEU A 142 -7.26 6.22 -15.63
C LEU A 142 -8.19 7.31 -15.09
N ARG A 143 -7.92 7.76 -13.86
CA ARG A 143 -8.52 8.96 -13.26
C ARG A 143 -7.37 9.77 -12.66
N PRO A 144 -7.20 11.05 -13.05
CA PRO A 144 -6.00 11.82 -12.71
C PRO A 144 -5.85 12.00 -11.20
N LEU A 145 -4.61 12.30 -10.78
CA LEU A 145 -4.33 12.69 -9.41
C LEU A 145 -5.00 14.04 -9.09
N VAL A 146 -5.34 14.24 -7.83
CA VAL A 146 -5.92 15.47 -7.28
C VAL A 146 -5.12 15.87 -6.02
N PRO A 147 -5.22 17.12 -5.53
CA PRO A 147 -4.66 17.50 -4.23
C PRO A 147 -5.00 16.53 -3.10
N ILE A 148 -4.05 16.30 -2.16
CA ILE A 148 -4.22 15.36 -1.04
C ILE A 148 -5.48 15.65 -0.22
N ASP A 149 -5.78 16.92 0.01
CA ASP A 149 -6.95 17.35 0.78
C ASP A 149 -8.29 17.09 0.07
N GLN A 150 -8.27 16.92 -1.26
CA GLN A 150 -9.41 16.61 -2.12
C GLN A 150 -9.57 15.11 -2.40
N LEU A 151 -8.66 14.27 -1.92
CA LEU A 151 -8.83 12.82 -2.03
C LEU A 151 -10.12 12.38 -1.32
N PRO A 152 -10.92 11.49 -1.92
CA PRO A 152 -12.10 10.97 -1.27
C PRO A 152 -11.72 9.98 -0.14
N PRO A 153 -12.57 9.81 0.87
CA PRO A 153 -12.42 8.72 1.83
C PRO A 153 -12.60 7.36 1.14
N PRO A 154 -12.05 6.28 1.71
CA PRO A 154 -12.29 4.93 1.22
C PRO A 154 -13.73 4.48 1.49
N PRO A 155 -14.25 3.47 0.77
CA PRO A 155 -15.52 2.84 1.11
C PRO A 155 -15.49 2.28 2.53
N GLN A 156 -16.60 2.41 3.27
CA GLN A 156 -16.67 2.05 4.68
C GLN A 156 -16.30 0.58 4.94
N TRP A 157 -16.73 -0.35 4.07
CA TRP A 157 -16.43 -1.77 4.22
C TRP A 157 -14.92 -2.06 4.12
N LEU A 158 -14.20 -1.31 3.30
CA LEU A 158 -12.77 -1.51 3.08
C LEU A 158 -11.99 -1.03 4.30
N ASP A 159 -12.34 0.15 4.80
CA ASP A 159 -11.75 0.71 6.02
C ASP A 159 -12.05 -0.17 7.24
N ALA A 160 -13.28 -0.66 7.37
CA ALA A 160 -13.67 -1.59 8.44
C ALA A 160 -12.91 -2.92 8.34
N ALA A 161 -12.74 -3.49 7.14
CA ALA A 161 -12.01 -4.73 6.95
C ALA A 161 -10.53 -4.61 7.38
N LEU A 162 -9.87 -3.51 7.02
CA LEU A 162 -8.48 -3.25 7.41
C LEU A 162 -8.34 -3.04 8.93
N LYS A 163 -9.27 -2.30 9.55
CA LYS A 163 -9.29 -2.12 11.02
C LYS A 163 -9.52 -3.44 11.76
N ALA A 164 -10.44 -4.27 11.28
CA ALA A 164 -10.70 -5.58 11.88
C ALA A 164 -9.47 -6.50 11.77
N ALA A 165 -8.80 -6.50 10.61
CA ALA A 165 -7.60 -7.30 10.42
C ALA A 165 -6.43 -6.84 11.31
N ALA A 166 -6.24 -5.54 11.48
CA ALA A 166 -5.24 -5.00 12.41
C ALA A 166 -5.50 -5.45 13.86
N LYS A 167 -6.75 -5.38 14.32
CA LYS A 167 -7.13 -5.84 15.66
C LYS A 167 -6.89 -7.33 15.85
N ALA A 168 -7.17 -8.16 14.84
CA ALA A 168 -6.94 -9.60 14.91
C ALA A 168 -5.45 -9.95 15.07
N ILE A 169 -4.57 -9.22 14.38
CA ILE A 169 -3.10 -9.38 14.52
C ILE A 169 -2.65 -9.01 15.94
N GLU A 170 -3.16 -7.91 16.51
CA GLU A 170 -2.85 -7.50 17.89
C GLU A 170 -3.34 -8.49 18.95
N HIS A 171 -4.49 -9.15 18.70
CA HIS A 171 -5.10 -10.09 19.64
C HIS A 171 -4.69 -11.55 19.39
N THR A 172 -3.70 -11.80 18.53
CA THR A 172 -3.13 -13.15 18.39
C THR A 172 -2.21 -13.38 19.60
N PRO A 173 -2.52 -14.31 20.52
CA PRO A 173 -1.68 -14.55 21.68
C PRO A 173 -0.27 -14.93 21.25
N ASP A 174 0.73 -14.47 22.00
CA ASP A 174 2.14 -14.76 21.75
C ASP A 174 2.31 -16.29 21.59
N PRO A 175 2.93 -16.81 20.51
CA PRO A 175 3.15 -18.25 20.36
C PRO A 175 3.88 -18.87 21.56
N LYS A 176 4.64 -18.08 22.34
CA LYS A 176 5.24 -18.54 23.60
C LYS A 176 4.21 -18.83 24.69
N SER A 177 3.14 -18.03 24.77
CA SER A 177 2.07 -18.24 25.76
C SER A 177 1.18 -19.45 25.42
N ALA A 178 1.04 -19.81 24.13
CA ALA A 178 0.33 -21.02 23.73
C ALA A 178 1.08 -22.31 24.11
N GLU A 179 2.43 -22.33 24.04
CA GLU A 179 3.25 -23.44 24.51
C GLU A 179 3.29 -23.55 26.04
N GLU A 180 3.22 -22.43 26.76
CA GLU A 180 3.20 -22.39 28.23
C GLU A 180 1.86 -22.92 28.80
N ILE A 181 0.74 -22.54 28.16
CA ILE A 181 -0.59 -23.07 28.49
C ILE A 181 -0.71 -24.57 28.15
N ALA A 182 -0.07 -25.03 27.07
CA ALA A 182 -0.01 -26.45 26.72
C ALA A 182 0.86 -27.27 27.71
N ARG A 183 1.90 -26.66 28.31
CA ARG A 183 2.71 -27.27 29.37
C ARG A 183 1.99 -27.35 30.71
N GLU A 184 1.27 -26.31 31.12
CA GLU A 184 0.50 -26.32 32.36
C GLU A 184 -0.71 -27.27 32.30
N GLY A 185 -1.33 -27.43 31.12
CA GLY A 185 -2.42 -28.40 30.91
C GLY A 185 -2.02 -29.87 31.01
N SER A 186 -0.71 -30.19 31.05
CA SER A 186 -0.21 -31.56 31.12
C SER A 186 0.19 -32.01 32.54
N ILE A 187 0.05 -31.16 33.57
CA ILE A 187 0.49 -31.46 34.96
C ILE A 187 -0.67 -31.87 35.89
N LEU A 188 -1.88 -32.09 35.38
CA LEU A 188 -3.01 -32.64 36.16
C LEU A 188 -3.40 -34.05 35.70
N CYS A 189 -2.52 -35.02 35.93
CA CYS A 189 -2.89 -36.44 36.02
C CYS A 189 -1.79 -37.30 36.64
N GLU A 190 -1.28 -36.95 37.83
CA GLU A 190 -0.54 -37.91 38.65
C GLU A 190 -0.91 -37.79 40.13
N GLY A 191 -1.62 -38.81 40.62
CA GLY A 191 -1.48 -39.28 41.99
C GLY A 191 -2.71 -39.14 42.90
N GLN A 192 -3.41 -40.26 43.12
CA GLN A 192 -3.46 -40.82 44.48
C GLN A 192 -3.74 -42.33 44.47
N ARG A 193 -3.02 -43.02 45.35
CA ARG A 193 -2.84 -44.47 45.51
C ARG A 193 -3.91 -45.05 46.44
N ASN A 194 -4.21 -46.35 46.25
CA ASN A 194 -4.65 -47.42 47.20
C ASN A 194 -5.73 -47.06 48.26
N CYS A 195 -6.74 -47.87 48.58
CA CYS A 195 -6.70 -49.24 49.12
C CYS A 195 -8.14 -49.81 49.10
N GLY A 196 -8.28 -51.13 48.97
CA GLY A 196 -9.53 -51.88 49.16
C GLY A 196 -9.37 -53.32 48.72
#